data_AF-A0A2H6NE54-F1
#
_entry.id   AF-A0A2H6NE54-F1
#
_cell.length_a   1.000
_cell.length_b   1.000
_cell.length_c   1.000
_cell.angle_alpha   90.00
_cell.angle_beta   90.00
_cell.angle_gamma   90.00
#
_symmetry.space_group_name_H-M   'P 1'
#
loop_
_entity.id
_entity.type
_entity.pdbx_description
1 polymer ?
#
loop_
_entity_poly.entity_id
_entity_poly.type
_entity_poly.pdbx_seq_one_letter_code
_entity_poly.pdbx_strand_id
1 'polypeptide(L)'
;MADQPGNLNLRTVSVKFNPATEKWSSYIGRFNLHLEVNGLKDAPESQKKAIFLTYCDTNVYEMAEALVKGDLEGTSWLNLQQVLKKHYGPTPALLAARF
;
A
#
# COMPACT_ATOMS: atom_id res chain seq x y z
N MET A 1 -19.70 7.42 -27.60
CA MET A 1 -18.58 6.50 -27.32
C MET A 1 -18.58 6.25 -25.83
N ALA A 2 -18.87 5.02 -25.40
CA ALA A 2 -18.80 4.66 -23.98
C ALA A 2 -17.36 4.21 -23.70
N ASP A 3 -16.65 4.94 -22.86
CA ASP A 3 -15.37 4.53 -22.31
C ASP A 3 -15.53 3.12 -21.70
N GLN A 4 -14.78 2.15 -22.24
CA GLN A 4 -14.64 0.85 -21.62
C GLN A 4 -14.08 1.06 -20.20
N PRO A 5 -14.70 0.51 -19.14
CA PRO A 5 -14.03 0.44 -17.86
C PRO A 5 -12.76 -0.39 -18.08
N GLY A 6 -11.61 0.25 -17.86
CA GLY A 6 -10.31 -0.40 -17.94
C GLY A 6 -10.40 -1.74 -17.21
N ASN A 7 -10.05 -2.80 -17.91
CA ASN A 7 -10.19 -4.18 -17.45
C ASN A 7 -9.19 -4.38 -16.30
N LEU A 8 -9.56 -3.95 -15.09
CA LEU A 8 -8.78 -4.16 -13.89
C LEU A 8 -8.74 -5.67 -13.69
N ASN A 9 -7.59 -6.30 -13.95
CA ASN A 9 -7.34 -7.68 -13.57
C ASN A 9 -7.29 -7.76 -12.02
N LEU A 10 -8.45 -7.61 -11.37
CA LEU A 10 -8.65 -7.67 -9.92
C LEU A 10 -8.56 -9.10 -9.37
N ARG A 11 -8.19 -10.09 -10.21
CA ARG A 11 -7.80 -11.41 -9.73
C ARG A 11 -6.39 -11.33 -9.15
N THR A 12 -6.23 -10.64 -8.04
CA THR A 12 -4.97 -10.56 -7.31
C THR A 12 -5.06 -11.44 -6.09
N VAL A 13 -4.28 -12.51 -6.07
CA VAL A 13 -3.77 -13.05 -4.81
C VAL A 13 -3.15 -11.86 -4.09
N SER A 14 -3.63 -11.56 -2.88
CA SER A 14 -3.12 -10.45 -2.10
C SER A 14 -1.62 -10.59 -1.92
N VAL A 15 -0.92 -9.47 -1.99
CA VAL A 15 0.52 -9.45 -1.99
C VAL A 15 1.03 -9.44 -0.56
N LYS A 16 1.71 -10.51 -0.18
CA LYS A 16 2.28 -10.63 1.15
C LYS A 16 3.39 -9.61 1.40
N PHE A 17 3.39 -9.03 2.60
CA PHE A 17 4.50 -8.26 3.15
C PHE A 17 5.16 -9.06 4.28
N ASN A 18 6.48 -9.26 4.19
CA ASN A 18 7.24 -9.89 5.27
C ASN A 18 8.34 -8.94 5.77
N PRO A 19 8.16 -8.29 6.93
CA PRO A 19 9.15 -7.34 7.46
C PRO A 19 10.48 -7.99 7.85
N ALA A 20 10.54 -9.33 8.01
CA ALA A 20 11.78 -10.03 8.30
C ALA A 20 12.70 -10.17 7.08
N THR A 21 12.13 -10.15 5.86
CA THR A 21 12.87 -10.42 4.61
C THR A 21 12.78 -9.28 3.60
N GLU A 22 11.83 -8.36 3.75
CA GLU A 22 11.59 -7.27 2.81
C GLU A 22 11.47 -5.92 3.54
N LYS A 23 12.03 -4.86 2.94
CA LYS A 23 11.86 -3.48 3.40
C LYS A 23 10.51 -2.94 2.96
N TRP A 24 9.87 -2.14 3.80
CA TRP A 24 8.63 -1.44 3.44
C TRP A 24 8.74 -0.63 2.13
N SER A 25 9.89 0.01 1.88
CA SER A 25 10.13 0.73 0.63
C SER A 25 10.11 -0.17 -0.62
N SER A 26 10.60 -1.41 -0.50
CA SER A 26 10.56 -2.39 -1.59
C SER A 26 9.13 -2.86 -1.85
N TYR A 27 8.37 -3.11 -0.78
CA TYR A 27 6.95 -3.45 -0.88
C TYR A 27 6.12 -2.38 -1.60
N ILE A 28 6.30 -1.12 -1.21
CA ILE A 28 5.67 0.03 -1.88
C ILE A 28 6.16 0.19 -3.32
N GLY A 29 7.43 -0.10 -3.59
CA GLY A 29 7.96 -0.13 -4.97
C GLY A 29 7.20 -1.10 -5.86
N ARG A 30 6.90 -2.32 -5.37
CA ARG A 30 6.10 -3.32 -6.10
C ARG A 30 4.66 -2.84 -6.33
N PHE A 31 4.06 -2.18 -5.35
CA PHE A 31 2.75 -1.55 -5.52
C PHE A 31 2.76 -0.46 -6.61
N ASN A 32 3.77 0.40 -6.64
CA ASN A 32 3.89 1.44 -7.67
C ASN A 32 4.06 0.84 -9.08
N LEU A 33 4.85 -0.24 -9.22
CA LEU A 33 4.96 -0.98 -10.47
C LEU A 33 3.63 -1.61 -10.89
N HIS A 34 2.87 -2.14 -9.93
CA HIS A 34 1.52 -2.65 -10.19
C HIS A 34 0.59 -1.55 -10.73
N LEU A 35 0.64 -0.34 -10.19
CA LEU A 35 -0.11 0.80 -10.74
C LEU A 35 0.37 1.13 -12.17
N GLU A 36 1.68 1.16 -12.41
CA GLU A 36 2.25 1.51 -13.71
C GLU A 36 1.86 0.54 -14.82
N VAL A 37 2.01 -0.77 -14.60
CA VAL A 37 1.69 -1.79 -15.62
C VAL A 37 0.19 -1.88 -15.92
N ASN A 38 -0.67 -1.39 -15.02
CA ASN A 38 -2.11 -1.32 -15.22
C ASN A 38 -2.59 0.06 -15.70
N GLY A 39 -1.69 1.02 -15.96
CA GLY A 39 -2.07 2.36 -16.41
C GLY A 39 -2.73 3.23 -15.33
N LEU A 40 -2.50 2.93 -14.05
CA LEU A 40 -3.11 3.56 -12.87
C LEU A 40 -2.16 4.52 -12.14
N LYS A 41 -1.02 4.86 -12.76
CA LYS A 41 0.00 5.76 -12.18
C LYS A 41 -0.59 7.13 -11.83
N ASP A 42 -1.46 7.64 -12.69
CA ASP A 42 -2.12 8.95 -12.54
C ASP A 42 -3.54 8.85 -11.96
N ALA A 43 -3.91 7.68 -11.43
CA ALA A 43 -5.20 7.49 -10.79
C ALA A 43 -5.38 8.45 -9.59
N PRO A 44 -6.62 8.90 -9.31
CA PRO A 44 -6.96 9.67 -8.12
C PRO A 44 -6.51 8.98 -6.84
N GLU A 45 -6.22 9.76 -5.80
CA GLU A 45 -5.76 9.24 -4.51
C GLU A 45 -6.74 8.24 -3.87
N SER A 46 -8.04 8.51 -3.97
CA SER A 46 -9.09 7.59 -3.49
C SER A 46 -9.03 6.25 -4.20
N GLN A 47 -8.77 6.25 -5.50
CA GLN A 47 -8.62 5.02 -6.29
C GLN A 47 -7.32 4.29 -5.93
N LYS A 48 -6.20 5.00 -5.78
CA LYS A 48 -4.92 4.41 -5.33
C LYS A 48 -5.04 3.75 -3.96
N LYS A 49 -5.74 4.40 -3.03
CA LYS A 49 -6.05 3.84 -1.72
C LYS A 49 -6.87 2.56 -1.82
N ALA A 50 -7.95 2.57 -2.62
CA ALA A 50 -8.77 1.37 -2.82
C ALA A 50 -7.95 0.22 -3.43
N ILE A 51 -7.14 0.50 -4.45
CA ILE A 51 -6.25 -0.49 -5.08
C ILE A 51 -5.22 -1.00 -4.07
N PHE A 52 -4.66 -0.14 -3.22
CA PHE A 52 -3.71 -0.57 -2.19
C PHE A 52 -4.35 -1.53 -1.18
N LEU A 53 -5.55 -1.20 -0.70
CA LEU A 53 -6.27 -2.00 0.29
C LEU A 53 -6.71 -3.37 -0.27
N THR A 54 -6.88 -3.50 -1.58
CA THR A 54 -7.14 -4.80 -2.24
C THR A 54 -5.86 -5.51 -2.70
N TYR A 55 -4.76 -4.77 -2.90
CA TYR A 55 -3.44 -5.31 -3.24
C TYR A 55 -2.74 -5.93 -2.03
N CYS A 56 -2.87 -5.34 -0.84
CA CYS A 56 -2.15 -5.79 0.34
C CYS A 56 -2.74 -7.06 0.97
N ASP A 57 -1.90 -7.81 1.68
CA ASP A 57 -2.37 -8.93 2.48
C ASP A 57 -3.17 -8.47 3.73
N THR A 58 -3.85 -9.44 4.34
CA THR A 58 -4.71 -9.21 5.51
C THR A 58 -3.94 -8.57 6.66
N ASN A 59 -2.68 -8.97 6.89
CA ASN A 59 -1.87 -8.42 7.97
C ASN A 59 -1.62 -6.93 7.81
N VAL A 60 -1.28 -6.48 6.60
CA VAL A 60 -1.08 -5.05 6.32
C VAL A 60 -2.42 -4.30 6.37
N TYR A 61 -3.51 -4.92 5.90
CA TYR A 61 -4.84 -4.33 5.94
C TYR A 61 -5.31 -4.09 7.39
N GLU A 62 -5.27 -5.11 8.24
CA GLU A 62 -5.68 -5.00 9.65
C GLU A 62 -4.79 -4.02 10.42
N MET A 63 -3.49 -3.99 10.12
CA MET A 63 -2.58 -3.00 10.71
C MET A 63 -2.91 -1.58 10.26
N ALA A 64 -3.23 -1.37 8.98
CA ALA A 64 -3.68 -0.08 8.47
C ALA A 64 -4.93 0.39 9.23
N GLU A 65 -5.92 -0.48 9.40
CA GLU A 65 -7.15 -0.20 10.15
C GLU A 65 -6.87 0.18 11.61
N ALA A 66 -6.01 -0.60 12.28
CA ALA A 66 -5.63 -0.32 13.67
C ALA A 66 -4.93 1.03 13.82
N LEU A 67 -4.03 1.38 12.89
CA LEU A 67 -3.28 2.65 12.91
C LEU A 67 -4.17 3.88 12.69
N VAL A 68 -5.25 3.75 11.93
CA VAL A 68 -6.23 4.83 11.68
C VAL A 68 -7.43 4.75 12.62
N LYS A 69 -7.39 3.90 13.65
CA LYS A 69 -8.44 3.71 14.65
C LYS A 69 -9.80 3.31 14.04
N GLY A 70 -9.77 2.49 12.99
CA GLY A 70 -10.96 2.01 12.29
C GLY A 70 -11.53 2.96 11.23
N ASP A 71 -11.05 4.21 11.13
CA ASP A 71 -11.51 5.15 10.10
C ASP A 71 -10.73 5.00 8.78
N LEU A 72 -10.77 3.79 8.21
CA LEU A 72 -10.13 3.53 6.93
C LEU A 72 -10.75 4.38 5.83
N GLU A 73 -12.07 4.55 5.79
CA GLU A 73 -12.77 5.28 4.73
C GLU A 73 -12.48 6.78 4.75
N GLY A 74 -12.53 7.43 5.92
CA GLY A 74 -12.25 8.85 6.09
C GLY A 74 -10.78 9.24 5.98
N THR A 75 -9.87 8.28 6.17
CA THR A 75 -8.42 8.54 6.07
C THR A 75 -7.98 8.83 4.64
N SER A 76 -7.28 9.95 4.42
CA SER A 76 -6.67 10.26 3.12
C SER A 76 -5.56 9.27 2.75
N TRP A 77 -5.32 9.09 1.45
CA TRP A 77 -4.24 8.23 0.97
C TRP A 77 -2.88 8.64 1.55
N LEU A 78 -2.60 9.95 1.57
CA LEU A 78 -1.36 10.49 2.14
C LEU A 78 -1.19 10.11 3.62
N ASN A 79 -2.25 10.27 4.44
CA ASN A 79 -2.17 9.94 5.86
C ASN A 79 -1.98 8.42 6.07
N LEU A 80 -2.68 7.59 5.29
CA LEU A 80 -2.51 6.14 5.31
C LEU A 80 -1.06 5.73 5.00
N GLN A 81 -0.47 6.31 3.95
CA GLN A 81 0.94 6.05 3.62
C GLN A 81 1.89 6.48 4.74
N GLN A 82 1.62 7.61 5.40
CA GLN A 82 2.44 8.13 6.49
C GLN A 82 2.41 7.21 7.72
N VAL A 83 1.23 6.78 8.17
CA VAL A 83 1.12 5.91 9.34
C VAL A 83 1.75 4.54 9.10
N LEU A 84 1.56 3.96 7.91
CA LEU A 84 2.18 2.69 7.53
C LEU A 84 3.69 2.82 7.39
N LYS A 85 4.18 3.91 6.77
CA LYS A 85 5.62 4.20 6.70
C LYS A 85 6.24 4.39 8.08
N LYS A 86 5.54 5.02 9.01
CA LYS A 86 6.02 5.17 10.39
C LYS A 86 6.09 3.83 11.12
N HIS A 87 5.14 2.94 10.87
CA HIS A 87 5.07 1.62 11.50
C HIS A 87 6.09 0.62 10.92
N TYR A 88 6.17 0.50 9.59
CA TYR A 88 7.04 -0.48 8.91
C TYR A 88 8.36 0.10 8.39
N GLY A 89 8.52 1.42 8.42
CA GLY A 89 9.78 2.06 8.06
C GLY A 89 10.90 1.71 9.04
N PRO A 90 12.17 1.96 8.65
CA PRO A 90 13.29 1.70 9.55
C PRO A 90 13.13 2.54 10.82
N THR A 91 12.98 1.87 11.97
CA THR A 91 13.13 2.54 13.26
C THR A 91 14.59 3.02 13.35
N PRO A 92 14.89 4.26 13.78
CA PRO A 92 16.26 4.76 13.86
C PRO A 92 17.24 3.83 14.61
N ALA A 93 16.74 3.06 15.58
CA ALA A 93 17.50 2.04 16.31
C ALA A 93 18.08 0.92 15.41
N LEU A 94 17.41 0.55 14.31
CA LEU A 94 17.90 -0.46 13.36
C LEU A 94 18.94 0.08 12.37
N LEU A 95 19.04 1.41 12.22
CA LEU A 95 20.08 2.05 11.41
C LEU A 95 21.40 2.14 12.21
N ALA A 96 21.31 2.36 13.52
CA ALA A 96 22.49 2.42 14.39
C ALA A 96 23.20 1.06 14.55
N ALA A 97 22.50 -0.07 14.43
CA ALA A 97 23.10 -1.41 14.54
C ALA A 97 23.79 -1.89 13.25
N ARG A 98 23.83 -1.06 12.19
CA ARG A 98 24.45 -1.39 10.89
C ARG A 98 25.72 -0.59 10.60
N PHE A 99 26.22 0.17 11.57
CA PHE A 99 27.49 0.92 11.49
C PHE A 99 28.42 0.51 12.63
#